data_AF-A0AAU7MV33-F1
#
_entry.id   AF-A0AAU7MV33-F1
#
_cell.length_a   1.000
_cell.length_b   1.000
_cell.length_c   1.000
_cell.angle_alpha   90.00
_cell.angle_beta   90.00
_cell.angle_gamma   90.00
#
_symmetry.space_group_name_H-M   'P 1'
#
loop_
_entity.id
_entity.type
_entity.pdbx_description
1 polymer ?
#
loop_
_entity_poly.entity_id
_entity_poly.type
_entity_poly.pdbx_seq_one_letter_code
_entity_poly.pdbx_strand_id
1 'polypeptide(L)'
;MGGEGSMMHAIKSLKANRNMLKKRKLKSKNDVYGTKSVTELNFKKASRRDIVRIRKKMFIQREKEKRAMFYAVLATVVLFFILFMLLIR
;
A
#
# COMPACT_ATOMS: atom_id res chain seq x y z
N MET A 1 45.26 -23.39 30.30
CA MET A 1 45.07 -21.92 30.46
C MET A 1 45.01 -21.25 29.09
N GLY A 2 43.84 -21.21 28.44
CA GLY A 2 43.72 -20.62 27.09
C GLY A 2 42.43 -19.83 26.85
N GLY A 3 41.52 -19.78 27.83
CA GLY A 3 40.21 -19.13 27.70
C GLY A 3 40.18 -17.67 28.16
N GLU A 4 40.99 -17.31 29.16
CA GLU A 4 40.90 -16.00 29.84
C GLU A 4 41.30 -14.83 28.92
N GLY A 5 42.33 -15.01 28.09
CA GLY A 5 42.74 -14.01 27.09
C GLY A 5 41.68 -13.80 26.01
N SER A 6 41.11 -14.88 25.48
CA SER A 6 40.05 -14.83 24.46
C SER A 6 38.78 -14.16 24.98
N MET A 7 38.39 -14.44 26.23
CA MET A 7 37.26 -13.77 26.89
C MET A 7 37.51 -12.27 27.06
N MET A 8 38.73 -11.89 27.44
CA MET A 8 39.11 -10.47 27.60
C MET A 8 39.07 -9.72 26.27
N HIS A 9 39.51 -10.35 25.18
CA HIS A 9 39.40 -9.77 23.83
C HIS A 9 37.94 -9.64 23.38
N ALA A 10 37.10 -10.64 23.64
CA ALA A 10 35.68 -10.58 23.32
C ALA A 10 34.97 -9.41 24.05
N ILE A 11 35.29 -9.18 25.33
CA ILE A 11 34.75 -8.07 26.11
C ILE A 11 35.17 -6.71 25.53
N LYS A 12 36.46 -6.57 25.14
CA LYS A 12 36.96 -5.35 24.49
C LYS A 12 36.25 -5.09 23.16
N SER A 13 36.09 -6.12 22.33
CA SER A 13 35.38 -6.04 21.05
C SER A 13 33.91 -5.65 21.23
N LEU A 14 33.22 -6.23 22.21
CA LEU A 14 31.84 -5.87 22.57
C LEU A 14 31.71 -4.41 23.00
N LYS A 15 32.65 -3.92 23.83
CA LYS A 15 32.66 -2.52 24.28
C LYS A 15 32.92 -1.56 23.12
N ALA A 16 33.85 -1.90 22.22
CA ALA A 16 34.13 -1.11 21.02
C ALA A 16 32.90 -1.05 20.08
N ASN A 17 32.23 -2.17 19.84
CA ASN A 17 31.03 -2.25 19.01
C ASN A 17 29.88 -1.41 19.60
N ARG A 18 29.66 -1.48 20.93
CA ARG A 18 28.68 -0.64 21.62
C ARG A 18 28.99 0.85 21.48
N ASN A 19 30.26 1.23 21.59
CA ASN A 19 30.66 2.62 21.42
C ASN A 19 30.48 3.11 19.98
N MET A 20 30.70 2.26 18.98
CA MET A 20 30.43 2.59 17.57
C MET A 20 28.94 2.78 17.30
N LEU A 21 28.08 1.93 17.87
CA LEU A 21 26.63 2.09 17.77
C LEU A 21 26.13 3.39 18.42
N LYS A 22 26.68 3.77 19.57
CA LYS A 22 26.33 5.04 20.26
C LYS A 22 26.75 6.29 19.47
N LYS A 23 27.82 6.20 18.67
CA LYS A 23 28.29 7.31 17.81
C LYS A 23 27.52 7.42 16.48
N ARG A 24 26.65 6.44 16.16
CA ARG A 24 25.88 6.44 14.92
C ARG A 24 24.75 7.47 15.02
N LYS A 25 24.82 8.54 14.22
CA LYS A 25 23.69 9.45 14.03
C LYS A 25 22.53 8.67 13.37
N LEU A 26 21.31 8.83 13.88
CA LEU A 26 20.12 8.28 13.22
C LEU A 26 20.00 8.93 11.84
N LYS A 27 20.06 8.11 10.79
CA LYS A 27 19.90 8.58 9.42
C LYS A 27 18.44 8.99 9.22
N SER A 28 18.21 10.22 8.80
CA SER A 28 16.90 10.65 8.34
C SER A 28 16.56 9.97 7.00
N LYS A 29 15.27 9.98 6.60
CA LYS A 29 14.87 9.49 5.28
C LYS A 29 15.68 10.13 4.15
N ASN A 30 16.04 11.41 4.28
CA ASN A 30 16.80 12.12 3.26
C ASN A 30 18.26 11.65 3.17
N ASP A 31 18.84 11.16 4.28
CA ASP A 31 20.19 10.59 4.30
C ASP A 31 20.28 9.19 3.67
N VAL A 32 19.12 8.53 3.53
CA VAL A 32 19.01 7.17 2.95
C VAL A 32 18.54 7.23 1.50
N TYR A 33 17.56 8.07 1.21
CA TYR A 33 16.88 8.15 -0.10
C TYR A 33 17.27 9.39 -0.91
N GLY A 34 18.18 10.23 -0.40
CA GLY A 34 18.52 11.52 -1.00
C GLY A 34 17.47 12.60 -0.70
N THR A 35 17.74 13.84 -1.10
CA THR A 35 16.71 14.89 -1.13
C THR A 35 15.54 14.41 -1.99
N LYS A 36 14.30 14.79 -1.64
CA LYS A 36 13.13 14.57 -2.51
C LYS A 36 13.43 15.21 -3.86
N SER A 37 13.94 14.45 -4.82
CA SER A 37 13.79 14.77 -6.22
C SER A 37 12.28 14.65 -6.44
N VAL A 38 11.62 15.80 -6.39
CA VAL A 38 10.24 15.91 -6.85
C VAL A 38 10.33 15.46 -8.28
N THR A 39 9.98 14.19 -8.53
CA THR A 39 9.97 13.66 -9.88
C THR A 39 8.79 14.36 -10.52
N GLU A 40 9.06 15.48 -11.18
CA GLU A 40 8.04 16.24 -11.91
C GLU A 40 7.59 15.34 -13.06
N LEU A 41 6.49 14.63 -12.82
CA LEU A 41 5.84 13.80 -13.81
C LEU A 41 5.27 14.72 -14.89
N ASN A 42 6.03 14.87 -15.96
CA ASN A 42 5.59 15.55 -17.17
C ASN A 42 4.56 14.68 -17.89
N PHE A 43 3.30 14.79 -17.49
CA PHE A 43 2.21 14.09 -18.17
C PHE A 43 1.95 14.69 -19.55
N LYS A 44 1.76 13.81 -20.53
CA LYS A 44 1.30 14.21 -21.85
C LYS A 44 -0.07 14.88 -21.74
N LYS A 45 -0.21 16.10 -22.28
CA LYS A 45 -1.52 16.77 -22.38
C LYS A 45 -2.44 15.94 -23.26
N ALA A 46 -3.58 15.51 -22.72
CA ALA A 46 -4.56 14.72 -23.47
C ALA A 46 -5.14 15.54 -24.62
N SER A 47 -5.28 14.93 -25.81
CA SER A 47 -5.96 15.57 -26.92
C SER A 47 -7.46 15.65 -26.66
N ARG A 48 -8.15 16.64 -27.24
CA ARG A 48 -9.63 16.74 -27.15
C ARG A 48 -10.32 15.45 -27.60
N ARG A 49 -9.77 14.75 -28.59
CA ARG A 49 -10.27 13.46 -29.07
C ARG A 49 -10.17 12.35 -28.02
N ASP A 50 -9.08 12.33 -27.25
CA ASP A 50 -8.85 11.36 -26.20
C ASP A 50 -9.82 11.58 -25.03
N ILE A 51 -10.05 12.84 -24.66
CA ILE A 51 -11.01 13.21 -23.62
C ILE A 51 -12.42 12.75 -23.98
N VAL A 52 -12.85 12.97 -25.22
CA VAL A 52 -14.18 12.52 -25.70
C VAL A 52 -14.27 10.99 -25.69
N ARG A 53 -13.22 10.29 -26.12
CA ARG A 53 -13.17 8.82 -26.10
C ARG A 53 -13.27 8.27 -24.68
N ILE A 54 -12.56 8.86 -23.73
CA ILE A 54 -12.59 8.45 -22.31
C ILE A 54 -13.98 8.70 -21.73
N ARG A 55 -14.58 9.88 -21.98
CA ARG A 55 -15.95 10.19 -21.54
C ARG A 55 -16.97 9.17 -22.04
N LYS A 56 -16.90 8.80 -23.33
CA LYS A 56 -17.79 7.79 -23.90
C LYS A 56 -17.62 6.42 -23.21
N LYS A 57 -16.38 6.00 -22.96
CA LYS A 57 -16.10 4.75 -22.24
C LYS A 57 -16.65 4.78 -20.81
N MET A 58 -16.42 5.87 -20.07
CA MET A 58 -16.94 6.03 -18.71
C MET A 58 -18.46 5.98 -18.67
N PHE A 59 -19.15 6.61 -19.63
CA PHE A 59 -20.60 6.59 -19.69
C PHE A 59 -21.15 5.17 -19.89
N ILE A 60 -20.62 4.43 -20.88
CA ILE A 60 -21.03 3.05 -21.17
C ILE A 60 -20.77 2.14 -19.96
N GLN A 61 -19.63 2.29 -19.31
CA GLN A 61 -19.31 1.50 -18.11
C GLN A 61 -20.29 1.78 -16.98
N ARG A 62 -20.60 3.06 -16.72
CA ARG A 62 -21.55 3.47 -15.68
C ARG A 62 -22.95 2.91 -15.91
N GLU A 63 -23.41 2.84 -17.16
CA GLU A 63 -24.71 2.23 -17.48
C GLU A 63 -24.73 0.72 -17.19
N LYS A 64 -23.64 0.01 -17.52
CA LYS A 64 -23.51 -1.42 -17.21
C LYS A 64 -23.50 -1.67 -15.70
N GLU A 65 -22.73 -0.87 -14.96
CA GLU A 65 -22.63 -0.96 -13.50
C GLU A 65 -23.97 -0.68 -12.83
N LYS A 66 -24.74 0.32 -13.30
CA LYS A 66 -26.09 0.58 -12.79
C LYS A 66 -27.03 -0.60 -12.96
N ARG A 67 -27.00 -1.26 -14.14
CA ARG A 67 -27.83 -2.45 -14.39
C ARG A 67 -27.41 -3.60 -13.48
N ALA A 68 -26.10 -3.86 -13.38
CA ALA A 68 -25.57 -4.89 -12.50
C ALA A 68 -25.95 -4.64 -11.03
N MET A 69 -25.83 -3.39 -10.55
CA MET A 69 -26.22 -2.99 -9.21
C MET A 69 -27.72 -3.19 -8.98
N PHE A 70 -28.58 -2.85 -9.95
CA PHE A 70 -30.02 -3.07 -9.86
C PHE A 70 -30.36 -4.55 -9.70
N TYR A 71 -29.78 -5.43 -10.53
CA TYR A 71 -29.99 -6.87 -10.41
C TYR A 71 -29.44 -7.43 -9.10
N ALA A 72 -28.29 -6.94 -8.62
CA ALA A 72 -27.71 -7.36 -7.35
C ALA A 72 -28.62 -7.00 -6.17
N VAL A 73 -29.16 -5.76 -6.14
CA VAL A 73 -30.11 -5.32 -5.11
C VAL A 73 -31.40 -6.13 -5.17
N LEU A 74 -31.92 -6.41 -6.37
CA LEU A 74 -33.12 -7.24 -6.51
C LEU A 74 -32.88 -8.65 -5.99
N ALA A 75 -31.73 -9.26 -6.33
CA ALA A 75 -31.36 -10.60 -5.88
C ALA A 75 -31.21 -10.67 -4.35
N THR A 76 -30.61 -9.66 -3.72
CA THR A 76 -30.48 -9.63 -2.26
C THR A 76 -31.84 -9.51 -1.57
N VAL A 77 -32.72 -8.65 -2.06
CA VAL A 77 -34.09 -8.53 -1.51
C VAL A 77 -34.84 -9.86 -1.60
N VAL A 78 -34.78 -10.53 -2.76
CA VAL A 78 -35.43 -11.84 -2.95
C VAL A 78 -34.83 -12.90 -2.00
N LEU A 79 -33.50 -12.94 -1.87
CA LEU A 79 -32.82 -13.86 -0.96
C LEU A 79 -33.26 -13.65 0.50
N PHE A 80 -33.29 -12.41 0.97
CA PHE A 80 -33.75 -12.09 2.33
C PHE A 80 -35.21 -12.45 2.53
N PHE A 81 -36.06 -12.23 1.53
CA PHE A 81 -37.47 -12.62 1.61
C PHE A 81 -37.64 -14.14 1.75
N ILE A 82 -36.90 -14.93 0.96
CA ILE A 82 -36.89 -16.39 1.06
C ILE A 82 -36.42 -16.85 2.45
N LEU A 83 -35.32 -16.27 2.95
CA LEU A 83 -34.79 -16.60 4.28
C LEU A 83 -35.78 -16.24 5.39
N PHE A 84 -36.48 -15.11 5.28
CA PHE A 84 -37.51 -14.71 6.24
C PHE A 84 -38.68 -15.69 6.24
N MET A 85 -39.15 -16.12 5.07
CA MET A 85 -40.20 -17.14 4.96
C MET A 85 -39.78 -18.50 5.53
N LEU A 86 -38.51 -18.87 5.38
CA LEU A 86 -37.99 -20.11 5.95
C LEU A 86 -37.90 -20.02 7.48
N LEU A 87 -37.43 -18.90 8.03
CA LEU A 87 -37.24 -18.73 9.48
C LEU A 87 -38.55 -18.59 10.25
N ILE A 88 -39.60 -18.02 9.63
CA ILE A 88 -40.90 -17.84 10.28
C ILE A 88 -41.79 -19.09 10.21
N ARG A 89 -41.41 -20.08 9.40
CA ARG A 89 -42.07 -21.38 9.29
C ARG A 89 -41.37 -22.41 10.18
#